data_AF-A0A1I9YFI4-F1
#
_entry.id   AF-A0A1I9YFI4-F1
#
_cell.length_a   1.000
_cell.length_b   1.000
_cell.length_c   1.000
_cell.angle_alpha   90.00
_cell.angle_beta   90.00
_cell.angle_gamma   90.00
#
_symmetry.space_group_name_H-M   'P 1'
#
loop_
_entity.id
_entity.type
_entity.pdbx_description
1 polymer ?
#
loop_
_entity_poly.entity_id
_entity_poly.type
_entity_poly.pdbx_seq_one_letter_code
_entity_poly.pdbx_strand_id
1 'polypeptide(L)' 'MLAPGFIDAHTHDDTNVIRLPQMLPKIPQGVTTVSVGNCGISASPVMLNGDLPDPMNLLGVQGDFRYSLRTSMP' A
#
# COMPACT_ATOMS: atom_id res chain seq x y z
N MET A 1 17.76 -14.96 20.30
CA MET A 1 17.98 -15.43 18.92
C MET A 1 18.17 -14.18 18.06
N LEU A 2 19.14 -14.20 17.13
CA LEU A 2 19.29 -13.16 16.11
C LEU A 2 18.89 -13.78 14.77
N ALA A 3 17.99 -13.11 14.05
CA ALA A 3 17.48 -13.57 12.75
C ALA A 3 17.30 -12.36 11.81
N PRO A 4 17.23 -12.59 10.48
CA PRO A 4 16.76 -11.58 9.55
C PRO A 4 15.34 -11.12 9.90
N GLY A 5 14.98 -9.91 9.48
CA GLY A 5 13.62 -9.44 9.59
C GLY A 5 12.66 -10.24 8.70
N PHE A 6 11.41 -10.34 9.14
CA PHE A 6 10.38 -11.04 8.39
C PHE A 6 9.93 -10.23 7.16
N ILE A 7 9.56 -10.96 6.12
CA ILE A 7 8.97 -10.41 4.90
C ILE A 7 7.48 -10.72 4.96
N ASP A 8 6.65 -9.69 5.03
CA ASP A 8 5.21 -9.85 4.84
C ASP A 8 4.93 -9.89 3.34
N ALA A 9 4.74 -11.11 2.83
CA ALA A 9 4.59 -11.37 1.41
C ALA A 9 3.21 -10.96 0.86
N HIS A 10 2.22 -10.71 1.71
CA HIS A 10 0.86 -10.47 1.27
C HIS A 10 0.15 -9.47 2.17
N THR A 11 0.30 -8.20 1.83
CA THR A 11 -0.36 -7.11 2.55
C THR A 11 -1.00 -6.10 1.60
N HIS A 12 -1.82 -5.25 2.19
CA HIS A 12 -2.55 -4.15 1.57
C HIS A 12 -2.11 -2.81 2.18
N ASP A 13 -0.81 -2.65 2.41
CA ASP A 13 -0.20 -1.44 3.01
C ASP A 13 0.20 -0.37 1.98
N ASP A 14 -0.30 -0.49 0.75
CA ASP A 14 0.04 0.37 -0.39
C ASP A 14 0.01 1.86 -0.03
N THR A 15 -1.01 2.31 0.72
CA THR A 15 -1.08 3.69 1.21
C THR A 15 -0.59 3.84 2.65
N ASN A 16 -0.64 2.79 3.47
CA ASN A 16 -0.25 2.85 4.89
C ASN A 16 1.22 3.23 5.06
N VAL A 17 2.11 2.74 4.20
CA VAL A 17 3.55 3.10 4.25
C VAL A 17 3.79 4.60 4.03
N ILE A 18 2.87 5.29 3.35
CA ILE A 18 2.93 6.74 3.10
C ILE A 18 2.20 7.50 4.21
N ARG A 19 1.00 7.06 4.60
CA ARG A 19 0.13 7.76 5.56
C ARG A 19 0.57 7.59 7.01
N LEU A 20 1.07 6.40 7.34
CA LEU A 20 1.47 5.97 8.68
C LEU A 20 2.90 5.40 8.62
N PRO A 21 3.91 6.23 8.31
CA PRO A 21 5.27 5.78 8.01
C PRO A 21 5.96 5.04 9.17
N GLN A 22 5.42 5.14 10.39
CA GLN A 22 5.89 4.38 11.54
C GLN A 22 5.60 2.88 11.44
N MET A 23 4.64 2.46 10.60
CA MET A 23 4.31 1.05 10.34
C MET A 23 4.16 0.20 11.62
N LEU A 24 3.57 0.80 12.67
CA LEU A 24 3.41 0.17 13.98
C LEU A 24 2.67 -1.17 13.98
N PRO A 25 1.77 -1.48 13.04
CA PRO A 25 1.21 -2.82 12.93
C PRO A 25 2.25 -3.89 12.54
N LYS A 26 3.34 -3.53 11.85
CA LYS A 26 4.29 -4.47 11.24
C LYS A 26 5.60 -4.60 12.04
N ILE A 27 6.17 -3.47 12.46
CA ILE A 27 7.49 -3.44 13.11
C ILE A 27 7.55 -4.33 14.37
N PRO A 28 6.58 -4.30 15.31
CA PRO A 28 6.61 -5.13 16.51
C PRO A 28 6.52 -6.64 16.23
N GLN A 29 6.01 -7.02 15.06
CA GLN A 29 5.96 -8.42 14.63
C GLN A 29 7.30 -8.91 14.06
N GLY A 30 8.29 -8.02 13.92
CA GLY A 30 9.59 -8.33 13.31
C GLY A 30 9.61 -8.17 11.79
N VAL A 31 8.55 -7.63 11.18
CA VAL A 31 8.51 -7.39 9.73
C VAL A 31 9.41 -6.21 9.36
N THR A 32 10.30 -6.42 8.40
CA THR A 32 11.19 -5.38 7.86
C THR A 32 10.89 -5.04 6.41
N THR A 33 10.17 -5.91 5.70
CA THR A 33 9.82 -5.72 4.29
C THR A 33 8.37 -6.12 4.07
N VAL A 34 7.64 -5.34 3.29
CA VAL A 34 6.27 -5.64 2.86
C VAL A 34 6.21 -5.72 1.33
N SER A 35 5.44 -6.67 0.81
CA SER A 35 5.06 -6.73 -0.60
C SER A 35 3.60 -6.28 -0.76
N VAL A 36 3.39 -5.20 -1.50
CA VAL A 36 2.08 -4.58 -1.76
C VAL A 36 1.58 -4.88 -3.18
N GLY A 37 0.41 -4.37 -3.58
CA GLY A 37 -0.14 -4.63 -4.92
C GLY A 37 -0.78 -6.02 -5.08
N ASN A 38 -1.30 -6.58 -3.98
CA ASN A 38 -1.88 -7.92 -3.94
C ASN A 38 -3.36 -7.94 -4.38
N CYS A 39 -3.88 -9.13 -4.68
CA CYS A 39 -5.31 -9.36 -4.98
C CYS A 39 -5.88 -8.51 -6.13
N GLY A 40 -5.03 -8.04 -7.05
CA GLY A 40 -5.45 -7.22 -8.19
C GLY A 40 -5.74 -5.77 -7.85
N ILE A 41 -5.41 -5.31 -6.64
CA ILE A 41 -5.55 -3.91 -6.22
C ILE A 41 -4.19 -3.31 -5.84
N SER A 42 -3.99 -2.04 -6.18
CA SER A 42 -2.79 -1.26 -5.88
C SER A 42 -3.16 0.19 -5.68
N ALA A 43 -2.38 0.94 -4.90
CA ALA A 43 -2.59 2.39 -4.75
C ALA A 43 -2.33 3.18 -6.04
N SER A 44 -1.51 2.66 -6.96
CA SER A 44 -1.17 3.32 -8.21
C SER A 44 -0.93 2.31 -9.35
N PRO A 45 -1.23 2.69 -10.61
CA PRO A 45 -1.99 3.89 -11.00
C PRO A 45 -3.47 3.73 -10.66
N VAL A 46 -4.14 4.83 -10.28
CA VAL A 46 -5.60 4.84 -10.18
C VAL A 46 -6.17 6.15 -10.69
N MET A 47 -7.29 6.07 -11.41
CA MET A 47 -8.14 7.20 -11.78
C MET A 47 -9.54 6.90 -11.27
N LEU A 48 -9.99 7.69 -10.28
CA LEU A 48 -11.30 7.53 -9.69
C LEU A 48 -12.27 8.48 -10.39
N ASN A 49 -13.21 7.95 -11.16
CA ASN A 49 -14.28 8.70 -11.83
C ASN A 49 -15.59 8.75 -11.01
N GLY A 50 -15.52 8.39 -9.73
CA GLY A 50 -16.63 8.24 -8.80
C GLY A 50 -16.15 7.71 -7.46
N ASP A 51 -17.04 7.05 -6.72
CA ASP A 51 -16.71 6.44 -5.42
C ASP A 51 -15.59 5.39 -5.55
N LEU A 52 -14.85 5.19 -4.46
CA LEU A 52 -13.79 4.19 -4.40
C LEU A 52 -14.41 2.79 -4.51
N PRO A 53 -14.09 2.01 -5.57
CA PRO A 53 -14.72 0.72 -5.78
C PRO A 53 -14.24 -0.29 -4.74
N ASP A 54 -15.08 -1.25 -4.36
CA ASP A 54 -14.62 -2.44 -3.64
C ASP A 54 -13.73 -3.30 -4.57
N PRO A 55 -12.63 -3.89 -4.08
CA PRO A 55 -12.12 -3.88 -2.71
C PRO A 55 -11.04 -2.80 -2.45
N MET A 56 -10.97 -1.74 -3.27
CA MET A 56 -9.94 -0.69 -3.11
C MET A 56 -10.07 0.09 -1.81
N ASN A 57 -11.25 0.08 -1.18
CA ASN A 57 -11.48 0.58 0.17
C ASN A 57 -10.59 -0.08 1.25
N LEU A 58 -10.04 -1.27 0.99
CA LEU A 58 -9.06 -1.89 1.88
C LEU A 58 -7.71 -1.16 1.90
N LEU A 59 -7.37 -0.43 0.83
CA LEU A 59 -6.10 0.29 0.75
C LEU A 59 -6.18 1.69 1.35
N GLY A 60 -7.36 2.25 1.60
CA GLY A 60 -7.52 3.62 2.12
C GLY A 60 -8.85 4.25 1.74
N VAL A 61 -9.00 5.55 2.01
CA VAL A 61 -10.16 6.34 1.58
C VAL A 61 -9.85 7.06 0.26
N GLN A 62 -10.89 7.52 -0.46
CA GLN A 62 -10.74 8.17 -1.78
C GLN A 62 -9.69 9.29 -1.81
N GLY A 63 -9.56 10.06 -0.72
CA GLY A 63 -8.59 11.14 -0.58
C GLY A 63 -7.12 10.69 -0.51
N ASP A 64 -6.85 9.41 -0.27
CA ASP A 64 -5.50 8.86 -0.18
C ASP A 64 -4.91 8.49 -1.55
N PHE A 65 -5.76 8.32 -2.56
CA PHE A 65 -5.37 7.92 -3.92
C PHE A 65 -5.01 9.13 -4.80
N ARG A 66 -4.09 9.96 -4.32
CA ARG A 66 -3.67 11.21 -4.98
C ARG A 66 -2.26 11.07 -5.52
N TYR A 67 -2.15 10.55 -6.74
CA TYR A 67 -0.87 10.37 -7.41
C TYR A 67 -0.86 11.13 -8.73
N SER A 68 0.22 11.86 -9.02
CA SER A 68 0.38 12.49 -10.33
C SER A 68 0.55 11.42 -11.38
N LEU A 69 -0.33 11.38 -12.38
CA LEU A 69 -0.11 10.55 -13.56
C LEU A 69 1.06 11.14 -14.35
N ARG A 70 2.26 10.56 -14.22
CA ARG A 70 3.34 10.79 -15.20
C ARG A 70 3.03 9.94 -16.43
N THR A 71 2.15 10.45 -17.30
CA THR A 71 1.81 9.84 -18.60
C THR A 71 2.83 10.13 -19.71
N SER A 72 4.00 10.68 -19.39
CA SER A 72 5.09 10.89 -20.36
C SER A 72 6.42 10.37 -19.81
N MET A 73 6.69 9.08 -20.02
CA MET A 73 8.05 8.68 -20.38
C MET A 73 8.14 8.74 -21.92
N PRO A 74 9.21 9.31 -22.50
CA PRO A 74 9.45 9.22 -23.94
C PRO A 74 9.66 7.78 -24.40
#